data_AF-A0A846ZUY8-F1
#
_entry.id   AF-A0A846ZUY8-F1
#
_cell.length_a   1.000
_cell.length_b   1.000
_cell.length_c   1.000
_cell.angle_alpha   90.00
_cell.angle_beta   90.00
_cell.angle_gamma   90.00
#
_symmetry.space_group_name_H-M   'P 1'
#
loop_
_entity.id
_entity.type
_entity.pdbx_description
1 polymer ?
#
loop_
_entity_poly.entity_id
_entity_poly.type
_entity_poly.pdbx_seq_one_letter_code
_entity_poly.pdbx_strand_id
1 'polypeptide(L)'
;MAVAAALIFITFPAVAQNEENSPDAIIEYDDQYFMPFSEGVTEYIFSAAPDLARVSPSQVSQLKKRLEECTTVFRENELLSSPRGMKVTYRASVVPLPGIHPRNKGIAAELEVGIFATLARDSVPAWEPSPDARITIYLNNPAKLAGPPVINDIYVEPRITGDFFGHPEMDRISVPYRVVAVKNHDRPLFTPVTREDFILTLISFFQNSIEKAEKKGVQPGTPSSDHQPTPTGDSGRQKFFYELEKIRKMDPELADKLMQAYLEAGISAAGNQQGSHTDQNDGHVDQNIMLNSWREAVRKLKAE
;
A
#
# COMPACT_ATOMS: atom_id res chain seq x y z
N MET A 1 27.05 -10.30 -20.74
CA MET A 1 26.58 -11.20 -21.80
C MET A 1 25.06 -11.20 -21.75
N ALA A 2 24.43 -10.92 -22.88
CA ALA A 2 22.98 -10.78 -23.02
C ALA A 2 22.32 -12.16 -23.08
N VAL A 3 21.26 -12.35 -22.30
CA VAL A 3 20.27 -13.41 -22.53
C VAL A 3 18.90 -12.76 -22.42
N ALA A 4 18.34 -12.46 -23.59
CA ALA A 4 16.91 -12.22 -23.74
C ALA A 4 16.23 -13.60 -23.70
N ALA A 5 15.27 -13.77 -22.79
CA ALA A 5 14.37 -14.91 -22.79
C ALA A 5 12.94 -14.37 -22.78
N ALA A 6 12.38 -14.21 -23.97
CA ALA A 6 10.95 -14.05 -24.18
C ALA A 6 10.47 -15.31 -24.87
N LEU A 7 9.62 -16.08 -24.19
CA LEU A 7 8.80 -17.12 -24.80
C LEU A 7 7.64 -17.41 -23.85
N ILE A 8 6.54 -16.69 -24.07
CA ILE A 8 5.24 -16.98 -23.48
C ILE A 8 4.45 -17.69 -24.57
N PHE A 9 4.37 -19.02 -24.51
CA PHE A 9 3.31 -19.76 -25.20
C PHE A 9 2.14 -19.88 -24.24
N ILE A 10 1.12 -19.06 -24.45
CA ILE A 10 -0.21 -19.35 -23.93
C ILE A 10 -1.01 -19.84 -25.13
N THR A 11 -1.07 -21.16 -25.32
CA THR A 11 -2.09 -21.78 -26.16
C THR A 11 -3.39 -21.74 -25.38
N PHE A 12 -4.18 -20.69 -25.58
CA PHE A 12 -5.62 -20.79 -25.34
C PHE A 12 -6.16 -21.79 -26.37
N PRO A 13 -7.02 -22.75 -25.99
CA PRO A 13 -7.86 -23.39 -26.99
C PRO A 13 -8.72 -22.27 -27.60
N ALA A 14 -8.37 -21.85 -28.81
CA ALA A 14 -9.20 -21.03 -29.65
C ALA A 14 -10.44 -21.86 -30.00
N VAL A 15 -11.42 -21.85 -29.11
CA VAL A 15 -12.78 -22.27 -29.40
C VAL A 15 -13.68 -21.08 -29.08
N ALA A 16 -13.70 -20.13 -30.01
CA ALA A 16 -14.83 -19.24 -30.18
C ALA A 16 -14.81 -18.71 -31.60
N GLN A 17 -15.87 -19.05 -32.34
CA GLN A 17 -16.38 -18.38 -33.55
C GLN A 17 -15.69 -18.71 -34.88
N ASN A 18 -16.06 -19.89 -35.41
CA ASN A 18 -16.11 -20.16 -36.86
C ASN A 18 -17.50 -19.77 -37.44
N GLU A 19 -18.24 -18.85 -36.81
CA GLU A 19 -19.42 -18.24 -37.43
C GLU A 19 -18.96 -16.98 -38.15
N GLU A 20 -19.33 -16.86 -39.44
CA GLU A 20 -19.26 -15.61 -40.22
C GLU A 20 -20.17 -14.57 -39.56
N ASN A 21 -19.74 -14.02 -38.42
CA ASN A 21 -20.40 -12.89 -37.80
C ASN A 21 -20.18 -11.68 -38.70
N SER A 22 -21.28 -11.05 -39.12
CA SER A 22 -21.21 -9.82 -39.89
C SER A 22 -20.37 -8.78 -39.12
N PRO A 23 -19.68 -7.86 -39.80
CA PRO A 23 -18.91 -6.80 -39.14
C PRO A 23 -19.76 -5.88 -38.23
N ASP A 24 -21.09 -6.01 -38.29
CA ASP A 24 -22.07 -5.30 -37.47
C ASP A 24 -22.71 -6.19 -36.38
N ALA A 25 -22.22 -7.41 -36.17
CA ALA A 25 -22.76 -8.32 -35.16
C ALA A 25 -22.47 -7.79 -33.75
N ILE A 26 -23.53 -7.35 -33.08
CA ILE A 26 -23.50 -6.96 -31.67
C ILE A 26 -23.69 -8.22 -30.85
N ILE A 27 -22.74 -8.50 -29.95
CA ILE A 27 -22.76 -9.65 -29.04
C ILE A 27 -23.14 -9.14 -27.65
N GLU A 28 -23.90 -9.87 -26.86
CA GLU A 28 -24.13 -9.49 -25.46
C GLU A 28 -22.93 -9.92 -24.59
N TYR A 29 -22.40 -8.98 -23.80
CA TYR A 29 -21.37 -9.17 -22.77
C TYR A 29 -21.87 -8.51 -21.49
N ASP A 30 -22.04 -9.32 -20.43
CA ASP A 30 -22.53 -8.85 -19.12
C ASP A 30 -23.84 -8.04 -19.21
N ASP A 31 -24.83 -8.59 -19.93
CA ASP A 31 -26.13 -7.96 -20.23
C ASP A 31 -26.04 -6.62 -20.99
N GLN A 32 -24.88 -6.29 -21.57
CA GLN A 32 -24.66 -5.10 -22.39
C GLN A 32 -24.23 -5.47 -23.81
N TYR A 33 -24.58 -4.61 -24.76
CA TYR A 33 -24.16 -4.78 -26.15
C TYR A 33 -22.67 -4.50 -26.31
N PHE A 34 -21.89 -5.49 -26.75
CA PHE A 34 -20.45 -5.43 -27.02
C PHE A 34 -20.19 -5.13 -28.50
N MET A 35 -19.15 -4.34 -28.76
CA MET A 35 -18.73 -3.94 -30.11
C MET A 35 -17.39 -4.59 -30.50
N PRO A 36 -17.34 -5.89 -30.84
CA PRO A 36 -16.08 -6.62 -31.11
C PRO A 36 -15.25 -6.03 -32.25
N PHE A 37 -15.89 -5.36 -33.20
CA PHE A 37 -15.24 -4.81 -34.39
C PHE A 37 -14.94 -3.32 -34.32
N SER A 38 -15.23 -2.67 -33.17
CA SER A 38 -14.89 -1.26 -33.00
C SER A 38 -13.38 -1.05 -33.11
N GLU A 39 -12.97 0.12 -33.59
CA GLU A 39 -11.57 0.51 -33.53
C GLU A 39 -11.10 0.51 -32.07
N GLY A 40 -9.92 -0.07 -31.83
CA GLY A 40 -9.35 -0.15 -30.49
C GLY A 40 -8.80 1.20 -30.04
N VAL A 41 -8.95 1.51 -28.76
CA VAL A 41 -8.44 2.76 -28.18
C VAL A 41 -7.28 2.46 -27.24
N THR A 42 -6.16 3.15 -27.41
CA THR A 42 -5.00 2.99 -26.53
C THR A 42 -4.63 4.32 -25.87
N GLU A 43 -4.64 4.36 -24.54
CA GLU A 43 -4.33 5.55 -23.75
C GLU A 43 -3.08 5.37 -22.91
N TYR A 44 -2.29 6.45 -22.81
CA TYR A 44 -1.06 6.48 -22.02
C TYR A 44 -1.11 7.65 -21.05
N ILE A 45 -0.94 7.33 -19.77
CA ILE A 45 -0.94 8.32 -18.69
C ILE A 45 0.32 8.08 -17.88
N PHE A 46 1.18 9.09 -17.82
CA PHE A 46 2.33 9.11 -16.93
C PHE A 46 2.17 10.22 -15.90
N SER A 47 2.44 9.89 -14.63
CA SER A 47 2.43 10.85 -13.53
C SER A 47 3.63 10.65 -12.62
N ALA A 48 4.12 11.74 -12.02
CA ALA A 48 5.16 11.67 -10.99
C ALA A 48 4.81 12.65 -9.88
N ALA A 49 5.01 12.25 -8.63
CA ALA A 49 4.79 13.15 -7.50
C ALA A 49 5.71 14.39 -7.62
N PRO A 50 5.16 15.61 -7.57
CA PRO A 50 5.92 16.83 -7.85
C PRO A 50 7.08 17.05 -6.87
N ASP A 51 6.88 16.67 -5.61
CA ASP A 51 7.91 16.79 -4.57
C ASP A 51 9.12 15.87 -4.84
N LEU A 52 8.87 14.66 -5.34
CA LEU A 52 9.93 13.73 -5.70
C LEU A 52 10.69 14.18 -6.94
N ALA A 53 9.97 14.70 -7.94
CA ALA A 53 10.57 15.23 -9.15
C ALA A 53 11.56 16.38 -8.85
N ARG A 54 11.31 17.16 -7.79
CA ARG A 54 12.20 18.23 -7.32
C ARG A 54 13.39 17.70 -6.51
N VAL A 55 13.14 16.76 -5.59
CA VAL A 55 14.15 16.30 -4.63
C VAL A 55 15.12 15.27 -5.24
N SER A 56 14.66 14.46 -6.20
CA SER A 56 15.44 13.34 -6.76
C SER A 56 15.15 13.11 -8.25
N PRO A 57 15.41 14.12 -9.11
CA PRO A 57 15.05 14.08 -10.54
C PRO A 57 15.72 12.93 -11.30
N SER A 58 16.96 12.57 -10.94
CA SER A 58 17.69 11.48 -11.58
C SER A 58 17.04 10.12 -11.34
N GLN A 59 16.62 9.85 -10.10
CA GLN A 59 15.94 8.60 -9.75
C GLN A 59 14.55 8.51 -10.41
N VAL A 60 13.81 9.62 -10.45
CA VAL A 60 12.52 9.70 -11.14
C VAL A 60 12.70 9.43 -12.64
N SER A 61 13.75 9.98 -13.26
CA SER A 61 14.06 9.75 -14.68
C SER A 61 14.41 8.28 -14.96
N GLN A 62 15.19 7.65 -14.08
CA GLN A 62 15.52 6.22 -14.20
C GLN A 62 14.28 5.34 -14.08
N LEU A 63 13.38 5.62 -13.11
CA LEU A 63 12.15 4.87 -12.95
C LEU A 63 11.18 5.10 -14.11
N LYS A 64 11.08 6.34 -14.60
CA LYS A 64 10.29 6.65 -15.81
C LYS A 64 10.76 5.82 -16.99
N LYS A 65 12.08 5.76 -17.23
CA LYS A 65 12.64 4.92 -18.31
C LYS A 65 12.27 3.45 -18.15
N ARG A 66 12.35 2.90 -16.93
CA ARG A 66 11.94 1.50 -16.66
C ARG A 66 10.45 1.28 -16.89
N LEU A 67 9.60 2.24 -16.51
CA LEU A 67 8.16 2.18 -16.76
C LEU A 67 7.85 2.24 -18.26
N GLU A 68 8.58 3.05 -19.03
CA GLU A 68 8.48 3.10 -20.50
C GLU A 68 8.90 1.76 -21.12
N GLU A 69 10.00 1.16 -20.65
CA GLU A 69 10.46 -0.18 -21.05
C GLU A 69 9.39 -1.24 -20.76
N CYS A 70 8.80 -1.26 -19.55
CA CYS A 70 7.70 -2.16 -19.21
C CYS A 70 6.47 -1.93 -20.09
N THR A 71 6.09 -0.68 -20.33
CA THR A 71 4.95 -0.34 -21.20
C THR A 71 5.16 -0.83 -22.63
N THR A 72 6.40 -0.75 -23.12
CA THR A 72 6.77 -1.21 -24.46
C THR A 72 6.55 -2.72 -24.60
N VAL A 73 6.91 -3.51 -23.57
CA VAL A 73 6.68 -4.97 -23.57
C VAL A 73 5.20 -5.32 -23.75
N PHE A 74 4.29 -4.60 -23.08
CA PHE A 74 2.86 -4.83 -23.26
C PHE A 74 2.36 -4.33 -24.61
N ARG A 75 2.87 -3.19 -25.08
CA ARG A 75 2.47 -2.61 -26.36
C ARG A 75 2.85 -3.48 -27.55
N GLU A 76 4.00 -4.13 -27.50
CA GLU A 76 4.47 -5.04 -28.55
C GLU A 76 3.74 -6.39 -28.54
N ASN A 77 2.92 -6.66 -27.52
CA ASN A 77 2.10 -7.86 -27.48
C ASN A 77 0.97 -7.77 -28.52
N GLU A 78 0.84 -8.79 -29.37
CA GLU A 78 -0.17 -8.83 -30.44
C GLU A 78 -1.59 -8.60 -29.91
N LEU A 79 -1.92 -9.13 -28.73
CA LEU A 79 -3.25 -8.98 -28.11
C LEU A 79 -3.57 -7.54 -27.70
N LEU A 80 -2.55 -6.73 -27.40
CA LEU A 80 -2.72 -5.36 -26.88
C LEU A 80 -2.33 -4.28 -27.91
N SER A 81 -1.67 -4.66 -29.00
CA SER A 81 -1.16 -3.75 -30.03
C SER A 81 -2.26 -3.23 -30.97
N SER A 82 -3.30 -4.04 -31.22
CA SER A 82 -4.48 -3.66 -32.01
C SER A 82 -5.75 -4.24 -31.38
N PRO A 83 -6.22 -3.66 -30.26
CA PRO A 83 -7.28 -4.25 -29.46
C PRO A 83 -8.65 -3.92 -30.09
N ARG A 84 -9.01 -4.59 -31.19
CA ARG A 84 -10.36 -4.43 -31.77
C ARG A 84 -11.42 -4.78 -30.73
N GLY A 85 -12.43 -3.92 -30.61
CA GLY A 85 -13.47 -4.05 -29.61
C GLY A 85 -13.03 -3.82 -28.16
N MET A 86 -11.83 -3.28 -27.93
CA MET A 86 -11.38 -2.98 -26.57
C MET A 86 -10.67 -1.63 -26.48
N LYS A 87 -10.61 -1.12 -25.25
CA LYS A 87 -9.73 -0.03 -24.85
C LYS A 87 -8.66 -0.55 -23.90
N VAL A 88 -7.41 -0.18 -24.16
CA VAL A 88 -6.27 -0.52 -23.30
C VAL A 88 -5.68 0.77 -22.76
N THR A 89 -5.52 0.84 -21.44
CA THR A 89 -4.94 2.00 -20.75
C THR A 89 -3.64 1.60 -20.07
N TYR A 90 -2.62 2.44 -20.22
CA TYR A 90 -1.33 2.31 -19.56
C TYR A 90 -1.15 3.48 -18.59
N ARG A 91 -1.28 3.20 -17.29
CA ARG A 91 -1.14 4.19 -16.22
C ARG A 91 0.15 3.94 -15.46
N ALA A 92 1.15 4.77 -15.75
CA ALA A 92 2.45 4.74 -15.11
C ALA A 92 2.55 5.86 -14.07
N SER A 93 3.01 5.54 -12.86
CA SER A 93 3.20 6.53 -11.80
C SER A 93 4.49 6.33 -11.01
N VAL A 94 5.10 7.44 -10.59
CA VAL A 94 6.22 7.45 -9.64
C VAL A 94 5.76 8.11 -8.35
N VAL A 95 5.77 7.35 -7.27
CA VAL A 95 5.16 7.71 -5.98
C VAL A 95 6.15 7.54 -4.82
N PRO A 96 6.00 8.30 -3.72
CA PRO A 96 6.80 8.07 -2.52
C PRO A 96 6.43 6.73 -1.89
N LEU A 97 7.38 6.05 -1.24
CA LEU A 97 7.04 4.84 -0.48
C LEU A 97 6.09 5.18 0.68
N PRO A 98 4.94 4.51 0.80
CA PRO A 98 4.03 4.72 1.91
C PRO A 98 4.63 4.16 3.21
N GLY A 99 4.48 4.90 4.32
CA GLY A 99 4.77 4.39 5.67
C GLY A 99 6.24 4.41 6.11
N ILE A 100 7.16 4.93 5.29
CA ILE A 100 8.57 5.03 5.64
C ILE A 100 8.87 6.42 6.23
N HIS A 101 9.65 6.48 7.31
CA HIS A 101 10.10 7.73 7.94
C HIS A 101 10.62 8.72 6.89
N PRO A 102 10.40 10.04 7.07
CA PRO A 102 10.81 11.08 6.11
C PRO A 102 12.31 11.13 5.81
N ARG A 103 13.14 10.38 6.55
CA ARG A 103 14.58 10.23 6.30
C ARG A 103 14.92 9.17 5.24
N ASN A 104 14.09 8.13 5.08
CA ASN A 104 14.29 7.10 4.06
C ASN A 104 13.51 7.50 2.81
N LYS A 105 14.21 8.19 1.89
CA LYS A 105 13.70 8.67 0.60
C LYS A 105 13.53 7.52 -0.40
N GLY A 106 12.73 6.51 -0.04
CA GLY A 106 12.36 5.44 -0.96
C GLY A 106 11.43 5.98 -2.04
N ILE A 107 11.72 5.67 -3.30
CA ILE A 107 10.84 5.97 -4.44
C ILE A 107 10.33 4.64 -5.00
N ALA A 108 9.02 4.55 -5.15
CA ALA A 108 8.34 3.44 -5.80
C ALA A 108 7.81 3.89 -7.16
N ALA A 109 7.56 2.91 -8.01
CA ALA A 109 6.85 3.13 -9.25
C ALA A 109 5.80 2.05 -9.46
N GLU A 110 4.75 2.39 -10.19
CA GLU A 110 3.62 1.50 -10.50
C GLU A 110 3.27 1.65 -11.98
N LEU A 111 3.01 0.54 -12.65
CA LEU A 111 2.40 0.48 -13.98
C LEU A 111 1.12 -0.34 -13.86
N GLU A 112 -0.02 0.27 -14.15
CA GLU A 112 -1.30 -0.41 -14.30
C GLU A 112 -1.66 -0.48 -15.79
N VAL A 113 -1.90 -1.70 -16.28
CA VAL A 113 -2.46 -1.97 -17.60
C VAL A 113 -3.92 -2.36 -17.39
N GLY A 114 -4.83 -1.46 -17.74
CA GLY A 114 -6.27 -1.68 -17.66
C GLY A 114 -6.85 -2.01 -19.02
N ILE A 115 -7.62 -3.09 -19.10
CA ILE A 115 -8.28 -3.60 -20.31
C ILE A 115 -9.79 -3.44 -20.13
N PHE A 116 -10.44 -2.80 -21.10
CA PHE A 116 -11.87 -2.46 -21.08
C PHE A 116 -12.54 -2.99 -22.35
N ALA A 117 -13.64 -3.72 -22.21
CA ALA A 117 -14.50 -4.08 -23.33
C ALA A 117 -15.21 -2.82 -23.87
N THR A 118 -15.27 -2.68 -25.19
CA THR A 118 -16.00 -1.58 -25.81
C THR A 118 -17.49 -1.95 -25.91
N LEU A 119 -18.32 -1.20 -25.21
CA LEU A 119 -19.76 -1.39 -25.12
C LEU A 119 -20.48 -0.39 -26.04
N ALA A 120 -21.63 -0.77 -26.58
CA ALA A 120 -22.51 0.10 -27.34
C ALA A 120 -23.53 0.73 -26.38
N ARG A 121 -23.34 2.01 -26.05
CA ARG A 121 -24.36 2.81 -25.35
C ARG A 121 -24.88 3.86 -26.32
N ASP A 122 -26.18 3.85 -26.59
CA ASP A 122 -26.83 4.74 -27.55
C ASP A 122 -26.19 4.69 -28.95
N SER A 123 -25.70 3.51 -29.37
CA SER A 123 -24.98 3.28 -30.63
C SER A 123 -23.60 3.97 -30.73
N VAL A 124 -23.02 4.37 -29.59
CA VAL A 124 -21.67 4.96 -29.50
C VAL A 124 -20.77 4.07 -28.63
N PRO A 125 -19.47 3.93 -28.97
CA PRO A 125 -18.49 3.27 -28.12
C PRO A 125 -18.43 3.91 -26.72
N ALA A 126 -18.59 3.08 -25.70
CA ALA A 126 -18.51 3.46 -24.30
C ALA A 126 -17.72 2.42 -23.50
N TRP A 127 -17.18 2.84 -22.37
CA TRP A 127 -16.44 1.99 -21.44
C TRP A 127 -16.91 2.26 -20.02
N GLU A 128 -16.97 1.21 -19.22
CA GLU A 128 -17.21 1.33 -17.78
C GLU A 128 -16.01 2.01 -17.09
N PRO A 129 -16.21 2.64 -15.92
CA PRO A 129 -15.14 3.35 -15.22
C PRO A 129 -14.06 2.43 -14.66
N SER A 130 -14.37 1.14 -14.47
CA SER A 130 -13.45 0.11 -13.99
C SER A 130 -13.04 -0.83 -15.14
N PRO A 131 -11.77 -1.26 -15.20
CA PRO A 131 -11.32 -2.21 -16.21
C PRO A 131 -11.88 -3.62 -15.93
N ASP A 132 -12.23 -4.35 -16.99
CA ASP A 132 -12.63 -5.76 -16.94
C ASP A 132 -11.47 -6.66 -16.53
N ALA A 133 -10.26 -6.32 -16.97
CA ALA A 133 -9.03 -6.97 -16.54
C ALA A 133 -7.92 -5.96 -16.28
N ARG A 134 -7.12 -6.21 -15.24
CA ARG A 134 -5.98 -5.35 -14.90
C ARG A 134 -4.73 -6.14 -14.57
N ILE A 135 -3.60 -5.64 -15.02
CA ILE A 135 -2.26 -6.10 -14.65
C ILE A 135 -1.56 -4.94 -13.97
N THR A 136 -1.04 -5.16 -12.77
CA THR A 136 -0.32 -4.11 -12.04
C THR A 136 1.08 -4.57 -11.70
N ILE A 137 2.07 -3.79 -12.13
CA ILE A 137 3.49 -4.00 -11.83
C ILE A 137 3.93 -2.96 -10.82
N TYR A 138 4.56 -3.42 -9.75
CA TYR A 138 5.15 -2.58 -8.74
C TYR A 138 6.67 -2.66 -8.80
N LEU A 139 7.32 -1.51 -8.82
CA LEU A 139 8.77 -1.37 -8.73
C LEU A 139 9.14 -0.78 -7.37
N ASN A 140 10.07 -1.42 -6.68
CA ASN A 140 10.60 -0.98 -5.38
C ASN A 140 9.52 -0.74 -4.31
N ASN A 141 8.39 -1.45 -4.33
CA ASN A 141 7.30 -1.26 -3.36
C ASN A 141 7.13 -2.50 -2.46
N PRO A 142 7.88 -2.61 -1.35
CA PRO A 142 7.80 -3.76 -0.45
C PRO A 142 6.42 -3.90 0.20
N ALA A 143 5.72 -2.79 0.44
CA ALA A 143 4.37 -2.83 1.01
C ALA A 143 3.35 -3.52 0.08
N LYS A 144 3.56 -3.45 -1.24
CA LYS A 144 2.72 -4.15 -2.21
C LYS A 144 3.07 -5.64 -2.31
N LEU A 145 4.27 -6.04 -1.92
CA LEU A 145 4.68 -7.45 -1.81
C LEU A 145 4.23 -8.08 -0.49
N ALA A 146 4.62 -7.49 0.65
CA ALA A 146 4.46 -8.08 1.97
C ALA A 146 3.25 -7.55 2.76
N GLY A 147 2.59 -6.49 2.27
CA GLY A 147 1.56 -5.78 3.01
C GLY A 147 2.14 -4.66 3.89
N PRO A 148 1.32 -4.04 4.76
CA PRO A 148 1.80 -3.00 5.66
C PRO A 148 2.90 -3.55 6.58
N PRO A 149 3.98 -2.78 6.83
CA PRO A 149 5.00 -3.21 7.77
C PRO A 149 4.41 -3.35 9.17
N VAL A 150 4.93 -4.32 9.92
CA VAL A 150 4.62 -4.51 11.35
C VAL A 150 5.21 -3.35 12.15
N ILE A 151 6.44 -2.99 11.83
CA ILE A 151 7.20 -1.90 12.43
C ILE A 151 8.31 -1.49 11.47
N ASN A 152 8.63 -0.20 11.32
CA ASN A 152 9.72 0.36 10.51
C ASN A 152 10.53 -0.64 9.65
N ASP A 153 10.13 -0.86 8.39
CA ASP A 153 10.80 -1.75 7.41
C ASP A 153 10.88 -3.25 7.79
N ILE A 154 10.20 -3.69 8.85
CA ILE A 154 9.97 -5.09 9.23
C ILE A 154 8.58 -5.52 8.75
N TYR A 155 8.55 -6.58 7.96
CA TYR A 155 7.35 -7.12 7.34
C TYR A 155 7.12 -8.56 7.78
N VAL A 156 5.85 -8.98 7.77
CA VAL A 156 5.52 -10.41 7.85
C VAL A 156 5.81 -11.02 6.48
N GLU A 157 6.60 -12.08 6.45
CA GLU A 157 6.87 -12.81 5.21
C GLU A 157 5.58 -13.45 4.67
N PRO A 158 5.20 -13.18 3.40
CA PRO A 158 4.06 -13.83 2.75
C PRO A 158 4.27 -15.33 2.62
N ARG A 159 3.16 -16.08 2.56
CA ARG A 159 3.23 -17.52 2.32
C ARG A 159 3.54 -17.76 0.85
N ILE A 160 4.58 -18.55 0.56
CA ILE A 160 4.82 -19.05 -0.80
C ILE A 160 3.75 -20.11 -1.11
N THR A 161 3.01 -19.88 -2.19
CA THR A 161 1.90 -20.75 -2.63
C THR A 161 2.19 -21.49 -3.92
N GLY A 162 3.20 -21.05 -4.69
CA GLY A 162 3.52 -21.66 -5.97
C GLY A 162 4.78 -21.10 -6.61
N ASP A 163 4.96 -21.46 -7.87
CA ASP A 163 6.03 -20.98 -8.73
C ASP A 163 5.41 -20.50 -10.05
N PHE A 164 5.80 -19.29 -10.47
CA PHE A 164 5.41 -18.69 -11.73
C PHE A 164 6.68 -18.44 -12.55
N PHE A 165 6.98 -19.36 -13.48
CA PHE A 165 8.15 -19.29 -14.36
C PHE A 165 9.48 -19.12 -13.61
N GLY A 166 9.70 -19.88 -12.54
CA GLY A 166 10.91 -19.80 -11.71
C GLY A 166 10.93 -18.61 -10.75
N HIS A 167 9.82 -17.90 -10.60
CA HIS A 167 9.63 -16.84 -9.62
C HIS A 167 8.59 -17.25 -8.57
N PRO A 168 8.86 -17.01 -7.28
CA PRO A 168 7.94 -17.41 -6.22
C PRO A 168 6.60 -16.68 -6.33
N GLU A 169 5.52 -17.46 -6.37
CA GLU A 169 4.15 -16.97 -6.20
C GLU A 169 3.84 -16.95 -4.71
N MET A 170 3.39 -15.79 -4.24
CA MET A 170 3.17 -15.49 -2.84
C MET A 170 1.73 -15.06 -2.60
N ASP A 171 1.18 -15.49 -1.47
CA ASP A 171 -0.13 -15.10 -0.99
C ASP A 171 -0.02 -14.36 0.35
N ARG A 172 -0.84 -13.31 0.47
CA ARG A 172 -0.90 -12.46 1.65
C ARG A 172 -2.12 -12.84 2.47
N ILE A 173 -1.89 -13.02 3.77
CA ILE A 173 -2.97 -13.34 4.72
C ILE A 173 -4.07 -12.26 4.73
N SER A 174 -3.73 -11.01 4.43
CA SER A 174 -4.66 -9.87 4.54
C SER A 174 -5.39 -9.48 3.25
N VAL A 175 -4.95 -9.92 2.07
CA VAL A 175 -5.59 -9.56 0.79
C VAL A 175 -5.38 -10.69 -0.23
N PRO A 176 -6.45 -11.26 -0.82
CA PRO A 176 -6.35 -12.41 -1.74
C PRO A 176 -5.93 -11.98 -3.15
N TYR A 177 -4.72 -11.42 -3.28
CA TYR A 177 -4.09 -11.20 -4.57
C TYR A 177 -2.77 -11.97 -4.61
N ARG A 178 -2.68 -12.91 -5.55
CA ARG A 178 -1.44 -13.60 -5.91
C ARG A 178 -0.42 -12.58 -6.36
N VAL A 179 0.73 -12.56 -5.71
CA VAL A 179 1.85 -11.68 -6.06
C VAL A 179 3.01 -12.54 -6.54
N VAL A 180 3.58 -12.20 -7.69
CA VAL A 180 4.80 -12.82 -8.18
C VAL A 180 5.96 -11.88 -7.90
N ALA A 181 6.96 -12.35 -7.16
CA ALA A 181 8.13 -11.56 -6.82
C ALA A 181 9.28 -11.83 -7.80
N VAL A 182 9.63 -10.84 -8.60
CA VAL A 182 10.75 -10.91 -9.55
C VAL A 182 11.93 -10.12 -8.99
N LYS A 183 13.09 -10.75 -8.93
CA LYS A 183 14.35 -10.13 -8.49
C LYS A 183 15.42 -10.28 -9.55
N ASN A 184 16.29 -9.28 -9.66
CA ASN A 184 17.42 -9.27 -10.60
C ASN A 184 18.77 -9.60 -9.92
N HIS A 185 18.73 -10.15 -8.71
CA HIS A 185 19.90 -10.47 -7.91
C HIS A 185 19.68 -11.72 -7.07
N ASP A 186 20.77 -12.35 -6.63
CA ASP A 186 20.70 -13.62 -5.87
C ASP A 186 20.37 -13.43 -4.39
N ARG A 187 20.32 -12.19 -3.89
CA ARG A 187 19.97 -11.92 -2.49
C ARG A 187 18.57 -12.44 -2.14
N PRO A 188 18.34 -12.91 -0.90
CA PRO A 188 17.01 -13.33 -0.46
C PRO A 188 16.04 -12.13 -0.49
N LEU A 189 14.75 -12.40 -0.73
CA LEU A 189 13.70 -11.37 -0.70
C LEU A 189 13.45 -10.86 0.72
N PHE A 190 13.57 -11.75 1.70
CA PHE A 190 13.43 -11.47 3.11
C PHE A 190 14.72 -11.86 3.84
N THR A 191 15.20 -10.96 4.68
CA THR A 191 16.29 -11.25 5.62
C THR A 191 15.64 -11.45 6.99
N PRO A 192 15.87 -12.58 7.67
CA PRO A 192 15.32 -12.79 9.01
C PRO A 192 15.88 -11.73 9.96
N VAL A 193 14.99 -11.15 10.75
CA VAL A 193 15.35 -10.13 11.74
C VAL A 193 15.77 -10.83 13.03
N THR A 194 16.88 -10.40 13.64
CA THR A 194 17.30 -10.90 14.94
C THR A 194 16.38 -10.37 16.05
N ARG A 195 16.31 -11.09 17.18
CA ARG A 195 15.53 -10.61 18.33
C ARG A 195 16.01 -9.23 18.79
N GLU A 196 17.33 -9.01 18.80
CA GLU A 196 17.92 -7.73 19.19
C GLU A 196 17.51 -6.60 18.23
N ASP A 197 17.62 -6.82 16.92
CA ASP A 197 17.24 -5.82 15.91
C ASP A 197 15.76 -5.46 16.00
N PHE A 198 14.90 -6.45 16.24
CA PHE A 198 13.47 -6.23 16.43
C PHE A 198 13.18 -5.38 17.69
N ILE A 199 13.80 -5.72 18.82
CA ILE A 199 13.65 -4.98 20.08
C ILE A 199 14.18 -3.55 19.96
N LEU A 200 15.34 -3.35 19.34
CA LEU A 200 15.91 -2.01 19.10
C LEU A 200 15.01 -1.16 18.20
N THR A 201 14.41 -1.79 17.18
CA THR A 201 13.47 -1.12 16.29
C THR A 201 12.18 -0.75 17.01
N LEU A 202 11.66 -1.63 17.89
CA LEU A 202 10.54 -1.36 18.80
C LEU A 202 10.82 -0.18 19.73
N ILE A 203 11.99 -0.19 20.40
CA ILE A 203 12.41 0.89 21.28
C ILE A 203 12.46 2.22 20.51
N SER A 204 13.11 2.22 19.33
CA SER A 204 13.20 3.42 18.48
C SER A 204 11.83 3.93 18.04
N PHE A 205 10.93 3.03 17.65
CA PHE A 205 9.58 3.37 17.25
C PHE A 205 8.79 4.04 18.39
N PHE A 206 8.84 3.48 19.59
CA PHE A 206 8.16 4.06 20.75
C PHE A 206 8.80 5.38 21.20
N GLN A 207 10.13 5.47 21.23
CA GLN A 207 10.83 6.72 21.54
C GLN A 207 10.46 7.83 20.56
N ASN A 208 10.43 7.55 19.26
CA ASN A 208 10.00 8.53 18.25
C ASN A 208 8.52 8.95 18.43
N SER A 209 7.67 8.02 18.87
CA SER A 209 6.25 8.31 19.14
C SER A 209 6.09 9.21 20.37
N ILE A 210 6.86 8.94 21.43
CA ILE A 210 6.96 9.76 22.65
C ILE A 210 7.44 11.18 22.29
N GLU A 211 8.57 11.31 21.57
CA GLU A 211 9.13 12.61 21.20
C GLU A 211 8.20 13.44 20.31
N LYS A 212 7.47 12.79 19.39
CA LYS A 212 6.48 13.48 18.53
C LYS A 212 5.28 13.98 19.33
N ALA A 213 4.85 13.24 20.35
CA ALA A 213 3.79 13.67 21.25
C ALA A 213 4.25 14.84 22.14
N GLU A 214 5.45 14.76 22.71
CA GLU A 214 6.04 15.83 23.52
C GLU A 214 6.26 17.13 22.71
N LYS A 215 6.78 17.03 21.49
CA LYS A 215 6.97 18.21 20.61
C LYS A 215 5.66 18.89 20.21
N LYS A 216 4.53 18.16 20.19
CA LYS A 216 3.20 18.75 19.94
C LYS A 216 2.62 19.44 21.18
N GLY A 217 3.02 19.05 22.38
CA GLY A 217 2.56 19.67 23.63
C GLY A 217 3.32 20.95 24.05
N VAL A 218 4.42 21.30 23.38
CA VAL A 218 5.35 22.37 23.81
C VAL A 218 5.25 23.66 22.97
N GLN A 219 4.30 23.82 22.05
CA GLN A 219 4.12 25.11 21.35
C GLN A 219 3.46 26.16 22.28
N PRO A 220 4.14 27.28 22.62
CA PRO A 220 3.50 28.41 23.29
C PRO A 220 2.61 29.15 22.28
N GLY A 221 1.39 29.46 22.68
CA GLY A 221 0.38 30.07 21.82
C GLY A 221 0.82 31.41 21.21
N THR A 222 0.62 31.52 19.90
CA THR A 222 0.34 32.80 19.22
C THR A 222 -1.16 32.83 18.89
N PRO A 223 -1.87 33.93 19.18
CA PRO A 223 -3.29 34.03 18.89
C PRO A 223 -3.46 34.35 17.40
N SER A 224 -3.88 33.36 16.62
CA SER A 224 -4.46 33.60 15.30
C SER A 224 -5.84 32.97 15.29
N SER A 225 -6.83 33.84 15.17
CA SER A 225 -8.22 33.51 14.85
C SER A 225 -8.26 32.59 13.64
N ASP A 226 -8.83 31.41 13.81
CA ASP A 226 -9.88 30.89 12.95
C ASP A 226 -10.42 29.60 13.58
N HIS A 227 -11.75 29.53 13.69
CA HIS A 227 -12.47 28.36 14.17
C HIS A 227 -12.19 27.16 13.24
N GLN A 228 -11.27 26.30 13.63
CA GLN A 228 -11.25 24.90 13.21
C GLN A 228 -11.68 24.02 14.39
N PRO A 229 -12.58 23.04 14.18
CA PRO A 229 -13.02 22.15 15.24
C PRO A 229 -11.82 21.33 15.74
N THR A 230 -11.59 21.40 17.04
CA THR A 230 -10.66 20.57 17.81
C THR A 230 -10.85 19.09 17.43
N PRO A 231 -9.76 18.33 17.17
CA PRO A 231 -9.87 16.89 17.01
C PRO A 231 -10.28 16.28 18.35
N THR A 232 -11.43 15.63 18.36
CA THR A 232 -12.01 14.92 19.51
C THR A 232 -11.04 13.88 20.08
N GLY A 233 -11.01 13.74 21.41
CA GLY A 233 -10.13 12.83 22.17
C GLY A 233 -10.21 11.35 21.76
N ASP A 234 -11.26 10.95 21.04
CA ASP A 234 -11.46 9.59 20.55
C ASP A 234 -10.38 9.08 19.57
N SER A 235 -9.74 9.98 18.81
CA SER A 235 -8.77 9.57 17.77
C SER A 235 -7.49 8.94 18.33
N GLY A 236 -7.04 9.36 19.52
CA GLY A 236 -5.84 8.83 20.17
C GLY A 236 -6.08 7.45 20.78
N ARG A 237 -7.22 7.30 21.46
CA ARG A 237 -7.66 6.05 22.09
C ARG A 237 -7.91 4.96 21.04
N GLN A 238 -8.63 5.28 19.96
CA GLN A 238 -8.84 4.35 18.85
C GLN A 238 -7.51 3.89 18.23
N LYS A 239 -6.55 4.80 18.07
CA LYS A 239 -5.23 4.47 17.55
C LYS A 239 -4.43 3.55 18.50
N PHE A 240 -4.53 3.76 19.81
CA PHE A 240 -3.90 2.88 20.79
C PHE A 240 -4.46 1.46 20.74
N PHE A 241 -5.79 1.30 20.76
CA PHE A 241 -6.42 -0.03 20.67
C PHE A 241 -6.11 -0.72 19.34
N TYR A 242 -6.08 0.02 18.22
CA TYR A 242 -5.69 -0.51 16.92
C TYR A 242 -4.24 -1.04 16.90
N GLU A 243 -3.29 -0.30 17.48
CA GLU A 243 -1.90 -0.76 17.58
C GLU A 243 -1.72 -1.89 18.61
N LEU A 244 -2.45 -1.84 19.72
CA LEU A 244 -2.44 -2.90 20.74
C LEU A 244 -2.97 -4.22 20.18
N GLU A 245 -4.01 -4.18 19.34
CA GLU A 245 -4.58 -5.37 18.71
C GLU A 245 -3.61 -6.01 17.70
N LYS A 246 -2.77 -5.21 17.02
CA LYS A 246 -1.66 -5.75 16.22
C LYS A 246 -0.61 -6.44 17.09
N ILE A 247 -0.25 -5.84 18.22
CA ILE A 247 0.72 -6.42 19.16
C ILE A 247 0.18 -7.72 19.76
N ARG A 248 -1.10 -7.76 20.13
CA ARG A 248 -1.75 -8.94 20.74
C ARG A 248 -1.73 -10.17 19.85
N LYS A 249 -1.77 -9.99 18.52
CA LYS A 249 -1.65 -11.09 17.55
C LYS A 249 -0.26 -11.73 17.54
N MET A 250 0.77 -11.06 18.05
CA MET A 250 2.16 -11.51 18.01
C MET A 250 2.71 -11.88 19.39
N ASP A 251 2.47 -11.01 20.38
CA ASP A 251 2.90 -11.19 21.75
C ASP A 251 1.72 -10.84 22.69
N PRO A 252 0.90 -11.84 23.05
CA PRO A 252 -0.25 -11.63 23.91
C PRO A 252 0.17 -11.14 25.31
N GLU A 253 1.34 -11.56 25.82
CA GLU A 253 1.81 -11.14 27.14
C GLU A 253 2.22 -9.67 27.17
N LEU A 254 2.90 -9.19 26.13
CA LEU A 254 3.26 -7.77 26.01
C LEU A 254 2.01 -6.90 25.82
N ALA A 255 1.06 -7.35 25.00
CA ALA A 255 -0.20 -6.64 24.80
C ALA A 255 -1.03 -6.56 26.09
N ASP A 256 -1.10 -7.65 26.86
CA ASP A 256 -1.82 -7.66 28.13
C ASP A 256 -1.10 -6.79 29.18
N LYS A 257 0.24 -6.77 29.22
CA LYS A 257 1.02 -5.84 30.08
C LYS A 257 0.80 -4.37 29.69
N LEU A 258 0.71 -4.06 28.39
CA LEU A 258 0.43 -2.72 27.88
C LEU A 258 -1.00 -2.27 28.20
N MET A 259 -1.98 -3.18 28.05
CA MET A 259 -3.37 -2.94 28.46
C MET A 259 -3.46 -2.68 29.96
N GLN A 260 -2.77 -3.49 30.76
CA GLN A 260 -2.74 -3.36 32.20
C GLN A 260 -2.10 -2.03 32.63
N ALA A 261 -0.97 -1.63 32.02
CA ALA A 261 -0.36 -0.33 32.25
C ALA A 261 -1.26 0.83 31.84
N TYR A 262 -2.03 0.69 30.75
CA TYR A 262 -3.02 1.69 30.31
C TYR A 262 -4.17 1.84 31.33
N LEU A 263 -4.69 0.71 31.85
CA LEU A 263 -5.74 0.70 32.87
C LEU A 263 -5.24 1.25 34.21
N GLU A 264 -4.06 0.87 34.67
CA GLU A 264 -3.45 1.34 35.92
C GLU A 264 -3.16 2.85 35.89
N ALA A 265 -2.73 3.36 34.73
CA ALA A 265 -2.52 4.79 34.52
C ALA A 265 -3.84 5.57 34.45
N GLY A 266 -4.92 4.98 33.90
CA GLY A 266 -6.28 5.56 33.93
C GLY A 266 -6.88 5.65 35.32
N ILE A 267 -6.60 4.66 36.18
CA ILE A 267 -7.07 4.64 37.59
C ILE A 267 -6.31 5.67 38.43
N SER A 268 -5.02 5.91 38.14
CA SER A 268 -4.20 6.88 38.87
C SER A 268 -4.56 8.35 38.59
N ALA A 269 -5.16 8.64 37.44
CA ALA A 269 -5.62 9.99 37.08
C ALA A 269 -6.97 10.36 37.74
N ALA A 270 -7.85 9.37 37.97
CA ALA A 270 -9.14 9.57 38.61
C ALA A 270 -9.06 9.72 40.15
N GLY A 271 -7.95 9.29 40.76
CA GLY A 271 -7.80 9.21 42.22
C GLY A 271 -7.46 10.51 42.95
N ASN A 272 -7.10 11.60 42.25
CA ASN A 272 -6.56 12.81 42.89
C ASN A 272 -7.24 14.14 42.53
N GLN A 273 -8.39 14.13 41.83
CA GLN A 273 -9.17 15.35 41.62
C GLN A 273 -10.64 15.09 41.93
N GLN A 274 -10.95 15.16 43.21
CA GLN A 274 -12.31 15.36 43.67
C GLN A 274 -12.66 16.84 43.47
N GLY A 275 -13.29 17.15 42.33
CA GLY A 275 -13.94 18.44 42.13
C GLY A 275 -13.95 18.93 40.68
N SER A 276 -15.17 19.12 40.17
CA SER A 276 -15.54 19.97 39.02
C SER A 276 -15.38 19.39 37.61
N HIS A 277 -16.54 19.15 37.00
CA HIS A 277 -16.75 19.00 35.56
C HIS A 277 -16.00 20.07 34.75
N THR A 278 -15.14 19.62 33.82
CA THR A 278 -14.85 20.29 32.55
C THR A 278 -14.28 19.27 31.55
N ASP A 279 -15.07 18.96 30.51
CA ASP A 279 -14.75 18.08 29.36
C ASP A 279 -13.57 18.55 28.47
N GLN A 280 -12.66 19.39 28.99
CA GLN A 280 -11.50 19.91 28.26
C GLN A 280 -10.17 19.26 28.69
N ASN A 281 -10.14 18.47 29.78
CA ASN A 281 -8.93 17.86 30.31
C ASN A 281 -8.69 16.38 29.90
N ASP A 282 -9.71 15.68 29.40
CA ASP A 282 -9.61 14.24 29.11
C ASP A 282 -8.57 13.92 28.03
N GLY A 283 -8.48 14.76 26.98
CA GLY A 283 -7.52 14.54 25.90
C GLY A 283 -6.04 14.65 26.33
N HIS A 284 -5.75 15.45 27.36
CA HIS A 284 -4.39 15.61 27.90
C HIS A 284 -4.05 14.49 28.89
N VAL A 285 -5.04 14.01 29.65
CA VAL A 285 -4.90 12.88 30.57
C VAL A 285 -4.67 11.58 29.78
N ASP A 286 -5.44 11.34 28.71
CA ASP A 286 -5.28 10.18 27.82
C ASP A 286 -3.93 10.15 27.11
N GLN A 287 -3.42 11.32 26.68
CA GLN A 287 -2.09 11.41 26.08
C GLN A 287 -0.97 11.08 27.08
N ASN A 288 -1.07 11.59 28.31
CA ASN A 288 -0.10 11.31 29.37
C ASN A 288 -0.11 9.83 29.78
N ILE A 289 -1.29 9.22 29.85
CA ILE A 289 -1.45 7.79 30.12
C ILE A 289 -0.75 6.97 29.03
N MET A 290 -1.04 7.24 27.75
CA MET A 290 -0.37 6.57 26.64
C MET A 290 1.15 6.76 26.68
N LEU A 291 1.63 7.99 26.88
CA LEU A 291 3.06 8.30 27.00
C LEU A 291 3.74 7.49 28.11
N ASN A 292 3.10 7.37 29.26
CA ASN A 292 3.63 6.59 30.38
C ASN A 292 3.62 5.08 30.11
N SER A 293 2.56 4.54 29.50
CA SER A 293 2.52 3.14 29.07
C SER A 293 3.63 2.82 28.06
N TRP A 294 3.86 3.71 27.07
CA TRP A 294 4.96 3.55 26.11
C TRP A 294 6.33 3.65 26.77
N ARG A 295 6.53 4.57 27.74
CA ARG A 295 7.77 4.68 28.51
C ARG A 295 8.06 3.42 29.32
N GLU A 296 7.03 2.81 29.91
CA GLU A 296 7.16 1.57 30.66
C GLU A 296 7.51 0.39 29.74
N ALA A 297 6.88 0.30 28.56
CA ALA A 297 7.22 -0.71 27.56
C ALA A 297 8.68 -0.60 27.12
N VAL A 298 9.16 0.62 26.83
CA VAL A 298 10.59 0.86 26.52
C VAL A 298 11.50 0.47 27.68
N ARG A 299 11.10 0.74 28.93
CA ARG A 299 11.88 0.36 30.13
C ARG A 299 12.00 -1.16 30.26
N LYS A 300 10.88 -1.89 30.10
CA LYS A 300 10.85 -3.36 30.17
C LYS A 300 11.68 -3.99 29.05
N LEU A 301 11.52 -3.52 27.81
CA LEU A 301 12.29 -3.99 26.66
C LEU A 301 13.80 -3.74 26.76
N LYS A 302 14.24 -2.72 27.52
CA LYS A 302 15.66 -2.47 27.78
C LYS A 302 16.26 -3.33 28.90
N ALA A 303 15.41 -3.96 29.71
CA ALA A 303 15.83 -4.75 30.87
C ALA A 303 15.93 -6.25 30.55
N GLU A 304 15.31 -6.70 29.46
CA GLU A 304 15.48 -8.03 28.84
C GLU A 304 16.73 -8.08 27.95
#